data_AF-A0A317ILJ7-F1
#
_entry.id   AF-A0A317ILJ7-F1
#
_cell.length_a   1.000
_cell.length_b   1.000
_cell.length_c   1.000
_cell.angle_alpha   90.00
_cell.angle_beta   90.00
_cell.angle_gamma   90.00
#
_symmetry.space_group_name_H-M   'P 1'
#
loop_
_entity.id
_entity.type
_entity.pdbx_description
1 polymer ?
#
loop_
_entity_poly.entity_id
_entity_poly.type
_entity_poly.pdbx_seq_one_letter_code
_entity_poly.pdbx_strand_id
1 'polypeptide(L)' 'YVYSNSAIQLIGTILWSHSCMDRIFGYGLKYENGFKFTHLGVIGKAA' A
#
# COMPACT_ATOMS: atom_id res chain seq x y z
N TYR A 1 -14.74 20.72 -13.67
CA TYR A 1 -15.51 20.55 -12.42
C TYR A 1 -14.91 19.48 -11.51
N VAL A 2 -14.79 18.21 -11.92
CA VAL A 2 -14.22 17.14 -11.04
C VAL A 2 -12.79 17.46 -10.58
N TYR A 3 -11.93 17.91 -11.49
CA TYR A 3 -10.53 18.27 -11.18
C TYR A 3 -10.38 19.53 -10.31
N SER A 4 -11.42 20.35 -10.12
CA SER A 4 -11.35 21.60 -9.34
C SER A 4 -11.75 21.40 -7.88
N ASN A 5 -12.16 20.18 -7.50
CA ASN A 5 -12.57 19.86 -6.14
C ASN A 5 -11.35 19.40 -5.33
N SER A 6 -10.89 20.26 -4.42
CA SER A 6 -9.72 20.01 -3.57
C SER A 6 -9.86 18.76 -2.69
N ALA A 7 -11.07 18.41 -2.25
CA ALA A 7 -11.30 17.20 -1.47
C ALA A 7 -11.04 15.94 -2.31
N ILE A 8 -11.50 15.90 -3.55
CA ILE A 8 -11.27 14.76 -4.46
C ILE A 8 -9.78 14.60 -4.76
N GLN A 9 -9.08 15.72 -5.00
CA GLN A 9 -7.63 15.70 -5.20
C GLN A 9 -6.89 15.13 -3.98
N LEU A 10 -7.23 15.61 -2.77
CA LEU A 10 -6.62 15.13 -1.54
C LEU A 10 -6.86 13.62 -1.33
N ILE A 11 -8.08 13.15 -1.54
CA ILE A 11 -8.43 11.73 -1.45
C ILE A 11 -7.59 10.91 -2.44
N GLY A 12 -7.49 11.36 -3.69
CA GLY A 12 -6.65 10.73 -4.71
C GLY A 12 -5.18 10.65 -4.30
N THR A 13 -4.62 11.75 -3.77
CA THR A 13 -3.23 11.80 -3.29
C THR A 13 -3.00 10.85 -2.12
N ILE A 14 -3.92 10.77 -1.16
CA ILE A 14 -3.82 9.87 -0.01
C ILE A 14 -3.84 8.41 -0.48
N LEU A 15 -4.81 8.03 -1.32
CA LEU A 15 -4.95 6.65 -1.80
C LEU A 15 -3.77 6.22 -2.69
N TRP A 16 -3.27 7.13 -3.52
CA TRP A 16 -2.08 6.91 -4.33
C TRP A 16 -0.85 6.69 -3.45
N SER A 17 -0.61 7.60 -2.50
CA SER A 17 0.54 7.52 -1.59
C SER A 17 0.49 6.25 -0.75
N HIS A 18 -0.70 5.88 -0.25
CA HIS A 18 -0.91 4.64 0.50
C HIS A 18 -0.59 3.40 -0.35
N SER A 19 -1.06 3.36 -1.60
CA SER A 19 -0.80 2.24 -2.53
C SER A 19 0.68 2.12 -2.92
N CYS A 20 1.39 3.24 -3.03
CA CYS A 20 2.84 3.25 -3.25
C CYS A 20 3.61 2.78 -2.01
N MET A 21 3.20 3.27 -0.84
CA MET A 21 3.78 2.88 0.46
C MET A 21 3.66 1.37 0.71
N ASP A 22 2.50 0.78 0.41
CA ASP A 22 2.29 -0.66 0.54
C ASP A 22 3.27 -1.46 -0.34
N ARG A 23 3.56 -1.00 -1.56
CA ARG A 23 4.57 -1.64 -2.43
C ARG A 23 6.01 -1.46 -1.92
N ILE A 24 6.37 -0.28 -1.41
CA ILE A 24 7.72 -0.02 -0.86
C ILE A 24 8.03 -0.93 0.32
N PHE A 25 7.06 -1.14 1.21
CA PHE A 25 7.22 -2.02 2.37
C PHE A 25 7.04 -3.52 2.05
N GLY A 26 6.94 -3.89 0.77
CA GLY A 26 6.81 -5.30 0.34
C GLY A 26 5.41 -5.89 0.53
N TYR A 27 4.43 -5.08 0.92
CA TYR A 27 3.07 -5.51 1.20
C TYR A 27 2.20 -5.75 -0.06
N GLY A 28 2.64 -5.28 -1.23
CA GLY A 28 1.89 -5.42 -2.50
C GLY A 28 1.95 -6.80 -3.15
N LEU A 29 2.69 -7.76 -2.56
CA LEU A 29 2.90 -9.12 -3.09
C LEU A 29 2.71 -10.17 -1.99
N LYS A 30 1.61 -10.08 -1.24
CA LYS A 30 1.29 -10.99 -0.11
C LYS A 30 0.65 -12.30 -0.60
N TYR A 31 0.90 -13.37 0.15
CA TYR A 31 0.11 -14.59 0.08
C TYR A 31 -1.14 -14.49 0.96
N GLU A 32 -2.19 -15.23 0.60
CA GLU A 32 -3.43 -15.38 1.39
C GLU A 32 -3.16 -15.88 2.83
N ASN A 33 -2.02 -16.53 3.03
CA ASN A 33 -1.59 -17.15 4.27
C ASN A 33 -1.26 -16.14 5.39
N GLY A 34 -1.22 -14.83 5.07
CA GLY A 34 -1.11 -13.76 6.06
C GLY A 34 -0.18 -12.62 5.63
N PHE A 35 -0.31 -11.46 6.29
CA PHE A 35 0.38 -10.20 5.93
C PHE A 35 1.90 -10.25 5.94
N LYS A 36 2.49 -11.22 6.64
CA LYS A 36 3.95 -11.38 6.76
C LYS A 36 4.55 -12.16 5.59
N PHE A 37 3.76 -12.94 4.85
CA PHE A 37 4.25 -13.81 3.81
C PHE A 37 4.15 -13.11 2.47
N THR A 38 5.29 -12.77 1.88
CA THR A 38 5.33 -12.08 0.59
C THR A 38 6.15 -12.88 -0.42
N HIS A 39 5.94 -12.63 -1.71
CA HIS A 39 6.75 -13.24 -2.78
C HIS A 39 8.25 -12.87 -2.70
N LEU A 40 8.60 -11.85 -1.92
CA LEU A 40 9.98 -11.40 -1.70
C LEU A 40 10.60 -11.98 -0.41
N GLY A 41 9.84 -12.80 0.34
CA GLY A 41 10.25 -13.37 1.61
C GLY A 41 9.27 -13.07 2.75
N VAL A 42 9.60 -13.56 3.94
CA VAL A 42 8.81 -13.32 5.16
C VAL A 42 9.26 -12.01 5.81
N ILE A 43 8.31 -11.11 6.06
CA ILE A 43 8.54 -9.83 6.73
C ILE A 43 8.25 -9.97 8.24
N GLY A 44 9.17 -9.47 9.07
CA GLY A 44 9.09 -9.53 10.52
C GLY A 44 10.21 -10.38 11.12
N LYS A 45 10.83 -9.90 12.19
CA LYS A 45 11.93 -10.57 12.88
C LYS A 45 11.47 -11.95 13.37
N ALA A 46 12.30 -12.97 13.20
CA ALA A 46 12.16 -14.21 13.96
C ALA A 46 12.33 -13.83 15.44
N ALA A 47 11.22 -13.90 16.18
CA ALA A 47 11.27 -13.92 17.63
C ALA A 47 11.65 -15.33 18.07
#